data_AF-A0A364V6C2-F1
#
_entry.id   AF-A0A364V6C2-F1
#
_cell.length_a   1.000
_cell.length_b   1.000
_cell.length_c   1.000
_cell.angle_alpha   90.00
_cell.angle_beta   90.00
_cell.angle_gamma   90.00
#
_symmetry.space_group_name_H-M   'P 1'
#
loop_
_entity.id
_entity.type
_entity.pdbx_description
1 polymer ?
#
loop_
_entity_poly.entity_id
_entity_poly.type
_entity_poly.pdbx_seq_one_letter_code
_entity_poly.pdbx_strand_id
1 'polypeptide(L)' 'MSSLITLSRLLTGGLVGFALILGVIGNPMWVGHAVGAAIAVLACFASVRSRWWAVVPYIVVVTLFFVEWYS' A
#
# COMPACT_ATOMS: atom_id res chain seq x y z
N MET A 1 1.42 19.59 5.72
CA MET A 1 0.31 18.99 4.93
C MET A 1 0.78 18.40 3.60
N SER A 2 1.74 19.01 2.88
CA SER A 2 2.41 18.38 1.72
C SER A 2 3.09 17.04 2.06
N SER A 3 3.60 16.91 3.29
CA SER A 3 4.25 15.71 3.83
C SER A 3 3.39 14.45 3.75
N LEU A 4 2.08 14.53 3.98
CA LEU A 4 1.20 13.36 4.05
C LEU A 4 0.95 12.75 2.66
N ILE A 5 0.84 13.59 1.62
CA ILE A 5 0.71 13.13 0.23
C ILE A 5 2.04 12.54 -0.27
N THR A 6 3.17 13.17 0.05
CA THR A 6 4.49 12.62 -0.28
C THR A 6 4.69 11.25 0.36
N LEU A 7 4.32 11.12 1.63
CA LEU A 7 4.43 9.87 2.37
C LEU A 7 3.47 8.79 1.84
N SER A 8 2.23 9.16 1.49
CA SER A 8 1.28 8.29 0.80
C SER A 8 1.87 7.70 -0.49
N ARG A 9 2.57 8.50 -1.28
CA ARG A 9 3.23 8.05 -2.53
C ARG A 9 4.39 7.10 -2.25
N LEU A 10 5.21 7.41 -1.24
CA LEU A 10 6.30 6.54 -0.78
C LEU A 10 5.78 5.18 -0.32
N LEU A 11 4.74 5.16 0.53
CA LEU A 11 4.13 3.92 1.01
C LEU A 11 3.54 3.10 -0.13
N THR A 12 2.85 3.76 -1.07
CA THR A 12 2.28 3.10 -2.25
C THR A 12 3.38 2.46 -3.11
N GLY A 13 4.46 3.19 -3.40
CA GLY A 13 5.59 2.65 -4.15
C GLY A 13 6.28 1.48 -3.44
N GLY A 14 6.45 1.60 -2.12
CA GLY A 14 7.00 0.53 -1.27
C GLY A 14 6.13 -0.73 -1.28
N LEU A 15 4.81 -0.59 -1.15
CA LEU A 15 3.84 -1.70 -1.23
C LEU A 15 3.91 -2.43 -2.57
N VAL A 16 3.95 -1.70 -3.68
CA VAL A 16 4.07 -2.29 -5.02
C VAL A 16 5.40 -3.03 -5.16
N GLY A 17 6.51 -2.40 -4.80
CA GLY A 17 7.83 -3.03 -4.87
C GLY A 17 7.94 -4.28 -4.00
N PHE A 18 7.40 -4.23 -2.79
CA PHE A 18 7.41 -5.36 -1.86
C PHE A 18 6.55 -6.52 -2.36
N ALA A 19 5.34 -6.26 -2.87
CA ALA A 19 4.48 -7.27 -3.48
C ALA A 19 5.18 -7.99 -4.65
N LEU A 20 5.90 -7.24 -5.49
CA LEU A 20 6.66 -7.80 -6.61
C LEU A 20 7.81 -8.70 -6.12
N ILE A 21 8.57 -8.25 -5.11
CA ILE A 21 9.66 -9.06 -4.53
C ILE A 21 9.10 -10.36 -3.97
N LEU A 22 8.02 -10.30 -3.18
CA LEU A 22 7.36 -11.50 -2.63
C LEU A 22 6.91 -12.45 -3.73
N GLY A 23 6.35 -11.92 -4.83
CA GLY A 23 5.93 -12.71 -5.98
C GLY A 23 7.09 -13.40 -6.67
N VAL A 24 8.21 -12.68 -6.88
CA VAL A 24 9.42 -13.24 -7.51
C VAL A 24 10.03 -14.38 -6.69
N ILE A 25 10.02 -14.27 -5.36
CA ILE A 25 10.54 -15.33 -4.48
C ILE A 25 9.51 -16.45 -4.19
N GLY A 26 8.32 -16.38 -4.79
CA GLY A 26 7.26 -17.38 -4.63
C GLY A 26 6.61 -17.41 -3.25
N ASN A 27 6.71 -16.33 -2.46
CA ASN A 27 6.15 -16.27 -1.13
C ASN A 27 4.63 -16.00 -1.18
N PRO A 28 3.75 -16.85 -0.65
CA PRO A 28 2.30 -16.75 -0.82
C PRO A 28 1.67 -15.45 -0.30
N MET A 29 2.34 -14.72 0.60
CA MET A 29 1.91 -13.40 1.08
C MET A 29 1.90 -12.35 -0.05
N TRP A 30 2.50 -12.64 -1.21
CA TRP A 30 2.52 -11.74 -2.37
C TRP A 30 1.11 -11.32 -2.81
N VAL A 31 0.11 -12.21 -2.68
CA VAL A 31 -1.26 -11.94 -3.12
C VAL A 31 -1.90 -10.85 -2.26
N GLY A 32 -1.80 -10.96 -0.94
CA GLY A 32 -2.33 -9.96 -0.01
C GLY A 32 -1.68 -8.59 -0.25
N HIS A 33 -0.37 -8.57 -0.42
CA HIS A 33 0.40 -7.36 -0.70
C HIS A 33 0.08 -6.76 -2.08
N ALA A 34 -0.16 -7.57 -3.11
CA ALA A 34 -0.54 -7.11 -4.44
C ALA A 34 -1.92 -6.44 -4.43
N VAL A 35 -2.89 -7.04 -3.74
CA VAL A 35 -4.23 -6.45 -3.57
C VAL A 35 -4.15 -5.15 -2.78
N GLY A 36 -3.43 -5.14 -1.66
CA GLY A 36 -3.21 -3.92 -0.88
C GLY A 36 -2.51 -2.81 -1.68
N ALA A 37 -1.48 -3.17 -2.46
CA ALA A 37 -0.78 -2.25 -3.34
C ALA A 37 -1.72 -1.63 -4.40
N ALA A 38 -2.60 -2.43 -5.01
CA ALA A 38 -3.59 -1.92 -5.96
C ALA A 38 -4.56 -0.90 -5.31
N ILE A 39 -5.05 -1.20 -4.11
CA ILE A 39 -5.91 -0.28 -3.33
C ILE A 39 -5.16 1.01 -3.01
N ALA A 40 -3.89 0.91 -2.57
CA ALA A 40 -3.06 2.06 -2.25
C ALA A 40 -2.81 2.94 -3.48
N VAL A 41 -2.58 2.34 -4.66
CA VAL A 41 -2.42 3.07 -5.93
C VAL A 41 -3.69 3.84 -6.29
N LEU A 42 -4.85 3.18 -6.25
CA LEU A 42 -6.13 3.83 -6.56
C LEU A 42 -6.41 4.99 -5.61
N ALA A 43 -6.17 4.80 -4.32
CA ALA A 43 -6.34 5.86 -3.33
C ALA A 43 -5.34 7.00 -3.50
N CYS A 44 -4.09 6.69 -3.87
CA CYS A 44 -3.09 7.71 -4.18
C CYS A 44 -3.53 8.59 -5.36
N PHE A 45 -4.10 8.02 -6.43
CA PHE A 45 -4.67 8.79 -7.53
C PHE A 45 -5.90 9.61 -7.09
N ALA A 46 -6.79 9.01 -6.30
CA ALA A 46 -7.96 9.72 -5.75
C ALA A 46 -7.57 10.89 -4.83
N SER A 47 -6.39 10.83 -4.21
CA SER A 47 -5.88 11.88 -3.32
C SER A 47 -5.61 13.21 -4.02
N VAL A 48 -5.42 13.19 -5.34
CA VAL A 48 -5.30 14.40 -6.17
C VAL A 48 -6.60 15.22 -6.15
N ARG A 49 -7.75 14.53 -6.14
CA ARG A 49 -9.07 15.18 -6.12
C ARG A 49 -9.57 15.45 -4.71
N SER A 50 -9.30 14.55 -3.77
CA SER A 50 -9.64 14.73 -2.36
C SER A 50 -8.52 14.22 -1.47
N ARG A 51 -7.83 15.15 -0.82
CA ARG A 51 -6.71 14.89 0.09
C ARG A 51 -7.00 13.87 1.21
N TRP A 52 -8.27 13.61 1.53
CA TRP A 52 -8.65 12.57 2.49
C TRP A 52 -8.22 11.16 2.07
N TRP A 53 -8.10 10.88 0.76
CA TRP A 53 -7.66 9.58 0.27
C TRP A 53 -6.19 9.26 0.55
N ALA A 54 -5.37 10.26 0.90
CA ALA A 54 -3.96 10.05 1.23
C ALA A 54 -3.74 9.26 2.55
N VAL A 55 -4.79 9.07 3.36
CA VAL A 55 -4.75 8.21 4.55
C VAL A 55 -4.88 6.72 4.21
N VAL A 56 -5.45 6.38 3.06
CA VAL A 56 -5.76 4.98 2.74
C VAL A 56 -4.50 4.12 2.59
N PRO A 57 -3.41 4.56 1.93
CA PRO A 57 -2.18 3.76 1.87
C PRO A 57 -1.60 3.47 3.26
N TYR A 58 -1.78 4.38 4.22
CA TYR A 58 -1.42 4.15 5.61
C TYR A 58 -2.24 3.01 6.23
N ILE A 59 -3.57 3.05 6.05
CA ILE A 59 -4.49 2.02 6.54
C ILE A 59 -4.11 0.67 5.94
N VAL A 60 -3.86 0.60 4.63
CA VAL A 60 -3.45 -0.62 3.94
C VAL A 60 -2.20 -1.23 4.56
N VAL A 61 -1.15 -0.43 4.80
CA VAL A 61 0.09 -0.92 5.43
C VAL A 61 -0.18 -1.50 6.81
N VAL A 62 -0.95 -0.79 7.64
CA VAL A 62 -1.30 -1.24 8.99
C VAL A 62 -2.13 -2.52 8.95
N THR A 63 -3.12 -2.60 8.06
CA THR A 63 -3.96 -3.79 7.89
C THR A 63 -3.14 -4.99 7.45
N LEU A 64 -2.30 -4.85 6.42
CA LEU A 64 -1.44 -5.95 5.96
C LEU A 64 -0.44 -6.38 7.04
N PHE A 65 0.14 -5.43 7.79
CA PHE A 65 1.00 -5.76 8.92
C PHE A 65 0.28 -6.66 9.91
N PHE A 66 -0.94 -6.33 10.32
CA PHE A 66 -1.68 -7.19 11.25
C PHE A 66 -2.13 -8.51 10.62
N VAL A 67 -2.69 -8.50 9.41
CA VAL A 67 -3.20 -9.71 8.74
C VAL A 67 -2.07 -10.73 8.56
N GLU A 68 -0.93 -10.30 8.04
CA GLU A 68 0.19 -11.17 7.71
C GLU A 68 1.04 -11.51 8.94
N TRP A 69 0.96 -10.71 10.01
CA TRP A 69 1.61 -11.05 11.30
C TRP A 69 0.92 -12.22 12.02
N TYR A 70 -0.38 -12.40 11.80
CA TYR A 70 -1.17 -13.47 12.43
C TYR A 70 -1.45 -14.66 11.49
N SER A 71 -0.92 -14.63 10.26
CA SER A 71 -1.04 -15.70 9.26
C SER A 71 0.20 -16.58 9.24
#